data_AF-A0A1H9J4C0-F1
#
_entry.id   AF-A0A1H9J4C0-F1
#
_cell.length_a   1.000
_cell.length_b   1.000
_cell.length_c   1.000
_cell.angle_alpha   90.00
_cell.angle_beta   90.00
_cell.angle_gamma   90.00
#
_symmetry.space_group_name_H-M   'P 1'
#
loop_
_entity.id
_entity.type
_entity.pdbx_description
1 polymer ?
#
loop_
_entity_poly.entity_id
_entity_poly.type
_entity_poly.pdbx_seq_one_letter_code
_entity_poly.pdbx_strand_id
1 'polypeptide(L)'
;MYFRQNKYFWLAIFFSCPLLIVGYSGIKTMTSVYNQDFGNGVIVYADDFVNTGKWVFDCTNSRLISRQPLQPPIAEIENAGKLTIGNMYSLSKTEQAEAIEAIKAITNIESWHKSLRYHYSSLDQYSDLNVHTFDLLARHNGQAWALKVWQSIVGNKSSFEITAQPYDPEHYMDHAKMLKAAAASCPTPQ
;
A
#
# COMPACT_ATOMS: atom_id res chain seq x y z
N MET A 1 -25.33 -50.03 6.51
CA MET A 1 -25.76 -48.73 7.07
C MET A 1 -26.06 -47.81 5.91
N TYR A 2 -27.33 -47.52 5.62
CA TYR A 2 -27.74 -46.65 4.51
C TYR A 2 -27.64 -45.19 4.96
N PHE A 3 -26.63 -44.45 4.49
CA PHE A 3 -26.58 -43.01 4.68
C PHE A 3 -27.65 -42.36 3.79
N ARG A 4 -28.82 -42.09 4.36
CA ARG A 4 -29.88 -41.35 3.68
C ARG A 4 -29.46 -39.87 3.64
N GLN A 5 -28.85 -39.44 2.54
CA GLN A 5 -28.55 -38.03 2.32
C GLN A 5 -29.86 -37.22 2.36
N ASN A 6 -30.06 -36.47 3.44
CA ASN A 6 -31.23 -35.62 3.60
C ASN A 6 -31.05 -34.38 2.71
N LYS A 7 -31.68 -34.38 1.52
CA LYS A 7 -31.60 -33.30 0.52
C LYS A 7 -31.95 -31.92 1.10
N TYR A 8 -32.80 -31.87 2.12
CA TYR A 8 -33.19 -30.63 2.80
C TYR A 8 -32.08 -30.03 3.68
N PHE A 9 -31.20 -30.86 4.25
CA PHE A 9 -30.06 -30.40 5.05
C PHE A 9 -29.00 -29.73 4.17
N TRP A 10 -28.74 -30.28 2.99
CA TRP A 10 -27.84 -29.68 2.01
C TRP A 10 -28.40 -28.38 1.41
N LEU A 11 -29.70 -28.29 1.16
CA LEU A 11 -30.36 -27.05 0.73
C LEU A 11 -30.30 -25.97 1.81
N ALA A 12 -30.52 -26.31 3.08
CA ALA A 12 -30.42 -25.36 4.19
C ALA A 12 -29.01 -24.75 4.29
N ILE A 13 -27.95 -25.57 4.17
CA ILE A 13 -26.56 -25.08 4.16
C ILE A 13 -26.30 -24.20 2.93
N PHE A 14 -26.78 -24.60 1.75
CA PHE A 14 -26.58 -23.86 0.50
C PHE A 14 -27.23 -22.47 0.51
N PHE A 15 -28.37 -22.32 1.19
CA PHE A 15 -29.07 -21.03 1.32
C PHE A 15 -28.61 -20.22 2.54
N SER A 16 -28.23 -20.85 3.65
CA SER A 16 -27.79 -20.12 4.86
C SER A 16 -26.37 -19.56 4.74
N CYS A 17 -25.48 -20.26 4.05
CA CYS A 17 -24.07 -19.85 3.91
C CYS A 17 -23.90 -18.50 3.17
N PRO A 18 -24.55 -18.25 2.01
CA PRO A 18 -24.45 -16.94 1.35
C PRO A 18 -25.10 -15.81 2.15
N LEU A 19 -26.20 -16.07 2.87
CA LEU A 19 -26.84 -15.09 3.74
C LEU A 19 -25.96 -14.66 4.92
N LEU A 20 -25.20 -15.59 5.51
CA LEU A 20 -24.26 -15.27 6.58
C LEU A 20 -23.06 -14.45 6.08
N ILE A 21 -22.55 -14.75 4.87
CA ILE A 21 -21.46 -13.98 4.26
C ILE A 21 -21.93 -12.56 3.93
N VAL A 22 -23.11 -12.41 3.32
CA VAL A 22 -23.68 -11.09 3.00
C VAL A 22 -24.01 -10.31 4.29
N GLY A 23 -24.56 -10.97 5.31
CA GLY A 23 -24.83 -10.34 6.60
C GLY A 23 -23.57 -9.88 7.32
N TYR A 24 -22.52 -10.70 7.33
CA TYR A 24 -21.22 -10.34 7.92
C TYR A 24 -20.57 -9.16 7.19
N SER A 25 -20.55 -9.20 5.86
CA SER A 25 -20.03 -8.10 5.04
C SER A 25 -20.83 -6.82 5.22
N GLY A 26 -22.17 -6.90 5.28
CA GLY A 26 -23.05 -5.75 5.51
C GLY A 26 -22.93 -5.15 6.91
N ILE A 27 -22.64 -5.95 7.93
CA ILE A 27 -22.35 -5.43 9.27
C ILE A 27 -21.02 -4.69 9.27
N LYS A 28 -19.98 -5.26 8.63
CA LYS A 28 -18.64 -4.65 8.55
C LYS A 28 -18.66 -3.28 7.87
N THR A 29 -19.47 -3.10 6.82
CA THR A 29 -19.61 -1.80 6.15
C THR A 29 -20.31 -0.76 7.02
N MET A 30 -21.33 -1.15 7.80
CA MET A 30 -22.08 -0.22 8.65
C MET A 30 -21.35 0.18 9.94
N THR A 31 -20.43 -0.65 10.43
CA THR A 31 -19.74 -0.41 11.71
C THR A 31 -18.29 0.01 11.58
N SER A 32 -17.78 0.11 10.34
CA SER A 32 -16.41 0.52 10.10
C SER A 32 -16.15 1.95 10.59
N VAL A 33 -15.08 2.10 11.36
CA VAL A 33 -14.59 3.38 11.89
C VAL A 33 -13.46 3.93 11.02
N TYR A 34 -12.66 3.04 10.46
CA TYR A 34 -11.50 3.39 9.65
C TYR A 34 -11.78 3.05 8.19
N ASN A 35 -12.40 3.99 7.47
CA ASN A 35 -12.69 3.83 6.06
C ASN A 35 -12.44 5.10 5.26
N GLN A 36 -12.36 4.94 3.95
CA GLN A 36 -12.32 6.04 3.00
C GLN A 36 -13.23 5.75 1.81
N ASP A 37 -14.16 6.66 1.52
CA ASP A 37 -14.96 6.67 0.30
C ASP A 37 -14.23 7.50 -0.78
N PHE A 38 -14.04 6.91 -1.96
CA PHE A 38 -13.42 7.55 -3.11
C PHE A 38 -14.40 8.33 -3.99
N GLY A 39 -15.69 8.38 -3.64
CA GLY A 39 -16.74 9.15 -4.33
C GLY A 39 -17.26 8.51 -5.62
N ASN A 40 -16.75 7.33 -5.98
CA ASN A 40 -17.15 6.54 -7.15
C ASN A 40 -17.85 5.22 -6.77
N GLY A 41 -18.32 5.12 -5.51
CA GLY A 41 -18.92 3.90 -4.97
C GLY A 41 -17.91 2.87 -4.47
N VAL A 42 -16.60 3.16 -4.52
CA VAL A 42 -15.56 2.34 -3.89
C VAL A 42 -15.26 2.91 -2.51
N ILE A 43 -15.40 2.05 -1.51
CA ILE A 43 -15.04 2.34 -0.12
C ILE A 43 -14.03 1.29 0.34
N VAL A 44 -12.93 1.76 0.92
CA VAL A 44 -11.92 0.88 1.53
C VAL A 44 -12.05 0.91 3.04
N TYR A 45 -11.90 -0.25 3.67
CA TYR A 45 -12.11 -0.47 5.09
C TYR A 45 -10.83 -1.00 5.73
N ALA A 46 -10.27 -0.27 6.68
CA ALA A 46 -8.99 -0.55 7.32
C ALA A 46 -9.12 -1.16 8.73
N ASP A 47 -10.33 -1.35 9.25
CA ASP A 47 -10.58 -1.81 10.63
C ASP A 47 -9.84 -3.12 10.95
N ASP A 48 -9.84 -4.09 10.04
CA ASP A 48 -9.16 -5.37 10.25
C ASP A 48 -7.65 -5.18 10.47
N PHE A 49 -7.04 -4.19 9.83
CA PHE A 49 -5.63 -3.86 9.98
C PHE A 49 -5.37 -3.08 11.27
N VAL A 50 -6.18 -2.04 11.54
CA VAL A 50 -6.05 -1.21 12.75
C VAL A 50 -6.27 -2.05 14.02
N ASN A 51 -7.26 -2.94 14.01
CA ASN A 51 -7.58 -3.84 15.13
C ASN A 51 -6.45 -4.81 15.49
N THR A 52 -5.49 -5.07 14.59
CA THR A 52 -4.29 -5.84 14.93
C THR A 52 -3.33 -5.08 15.86
N GLY A 53 -3.50 -3.77 15.99
CA GLY A 53 -2.58 -2.86 16.68
C GLY A 53 -1.26 -2.61 15.93
N LYS A 54 -1.03 -3.26 14.78
CA LYS A 54 0.22 -3.13 14.01
C LYS A 54 0.20 -1.97 13.01
N TRP A 55 -0.98 -1.44 12.71
CA TRP A 55 -1.18 -0.46 11.66
C TRP A 55 -1.92 0.76 12.17
N VAL A 56 -1.64 1.90 11.55
CA VAL A 56 -2.40 3.13 11.69
C VAL A 56 -2.89 3.52 10.30
N PHE A 57 -4.20 3.71 10.15
CA PHE A 57 -4.81 4.18 8.93
C PHE A 57 -4.77 5.70 8.85
N ASP A 58 -4.36 6.23 7.71
CA ASP A 58 -4.41 7.62 7.34
C ASP A 58 -5.71 7.88 6.56
N CYS A 59 -6.73 8.40 7.25
CA CYS A 59 -8.03 8.72 6.67
C CYS A 59 -7.97 9.89 5.68
N THR A 60 -6.91 10.71 5.67
CA THR A 60 -6.78 11.81 4.70
C THR A 60 -6.22 11.31 3.38
N ASN A 61 -5.24 10.42 3.42
CA ASN A 61 -4.53 9.95 2.22
C ASN A 61 -4.89 8.53 1.79
N SER A 62 -5.77 7.84 2.53
CA SER A 62 -6.12 6.44 2.33
C SER A 62 -4.90 5.50 2.33
N ARG A 63 -4.07 5.59 3.37
CA ARG A 63 -2.83 4.81 3.51
C ARG A 63 -2.79 4.05 4.82
N LEU A 64 -2.11 2.91 4.82
CA LEU A 64 -1.75 2.18 6.02
C LEU A 64 -0.29 2.45 6.37
N ILE A 65 -0.05 2.93 7.58
CA ILE A 65 1.28 3.13 8.14
C ILE A 65 1.55 2.02 9.15
N SER A 66 2.48 1.11 8.84
CA SER A 66 2.90 0.11 9.82
C SER A 66 3.59 0.80 11.00
N ARG A 67 3.22 0.46 12.24
CA ARG A 67 3.91 0.96 13.44
C ARG A 67 5.36 0.48 13.50
N GLN A 68 5.64 -0.69 12.96
CA GLN A 68 6.99 -1.21 12.75
C GLN A 68 7.32 -1.15 11.25
N PRO A 69 8.27 -0.30 10.81
CA PRO A 69 8.65 -0.19 9.41
C PRO A 69 8.90 -1.55 8.77
N LEU A 70 8.26 -1.81 7.62
CA LEU A 70 8.48 -3.06 6.89
C LEU A 70 9.89 -3.08 6.30
N GLN A 71 10.45 -4.28 6.17
CA GLN A 71 11.71 -4.45 5.45
C GLN A 71 11.45 -4.37 3.94
N PRO A 72 12.36 -3.75 3.17
CA PRO A 72 12.28 -3.81 1.71
C PRO A 72 12.34 -5.27 1.22
N PRO A 73 11.56 -5.61 0.17
CA PRO A 73 11.55 -6.95 -0.42
C PRO A 73 12.77 -7.16 -1.33
N ILE A 74 13.95 -7.26 -0.71
CA ILE A 74 15.26 -7.27 -1.41
C ILE A 74 15.34 -8.37 -2.45
N ALA A 75 14.94 -9.59 -2.10
CA ALA A 75 15.02 -10.74 -2.99
C ALA A 75 14.10 -10.58 -4.21
N GLU A 76 12.89 -10.04 -4.00
CA GLU A 76 11.92 -9.81 -5.06
C GLU A 76 12.37 -8.68 -6.00
N ILE A 77 12.99 -7.61 -5.47
CA ILE A 77 13.58 -6.54 -6.28
C ILE A 77 14.73 -7.07 -7.13
N GLU A 78 15.63 -7.88 -6.55
CA GLU A 78 16.75 -8.49 -7.29
C GLU A 78 16.25 -9.45 -8.38
N ASN A 79 15.22 -10.26 -8.07
CA ASN A 79 14.60 -11.17 -9.03
C ASN A 79 13.86 -10.44 -10.16
N ALA A 80 13.31 -9.26 -9.90
CA ALA A 80 12.70 -8.42 -10.94
C ALA A 80 13.73 -7.90 -11.94
N GLY A 81 15.01 -7.77 -11.54
CA GLY A 81 16.13 -7.34 -12.36
C GLY A 81 16.11 -5.86 -12.72
N LYS A 82 15.07 -5.40 -13.43
CA LYS A 82 14.85 -4.00 -13.77
C LYS A 82 13.46 -3.54 -13.38
N LEU A 83 13.44 -2.42 -12.66
CA LEU A 83 12.22 -1.71 -12.27
C LEU A 83 11.59 -0.99 -13.46
N THR A 84 10.26 -0.99 -13.54
CA THR A 84 9.54 -0.15 -14.49
C THR A 84 9.61 1.29 -14.01
N ILE A 85 9.98 2.23 -14.89
CA ILE A 85 9.91 3.65 -14.56
C ILE A 85 8.45 4.10 -14.68
N GLY A 86 7.91 4.61 -13.59
CA GLY A 86 6.54 5.08 -13.49
C GLY A 86 6.30 6.45 -14.12
N ASN A 87 5.04 6.82 -14.21
CA ASN A 87 4.65 8.15 -14.67
C ASN A 87 4.83 9.18 -13.56
N MET A 88 5.52 10.28 -13.86
CA MET A 88 5.79 11.37 -12.90
C MET A 88 4.96 12.60 -13.28
N TYR A 89 3.63 12.48 -13.22
CA TYR A 89 2.68 13.47 -13.74
C TYR A 89 2.80 14.86 -13.11
N SER A 90 3.32 14.95 -11.89
CA SER A 90 3.53 16.22 -11.19
C SER A 90 4.73 17.01 -11.70
N LEU A 91 5.61 16.40 -12.51
CA LEU A 91 6.83 17.01 -13.02
C LEU A 91 6.63 17.53 -14.46
N SER A 92 7.32 18.64 -14.79
CA SER A 92 7.45 19.10 -16.17
C SER A 92 8.24 18.10 -17.02
N LYS A 93 8.15 18.18 -18.37
CA LYS A 93 8.87 17.26 -19.26
C LYS A 93 10.39 17.27 -19.04
N THR A 94 10.96 18.44 -18.75
CA THR A 94 12.40 18.58 -18.47
C THR A 94 12.76 17.88 -17.16
N GLU A 95 12.00 18.14 -16.10
CA GLU A 95 12.21 17.49 -14.79
C GLU A 95 12.01 15.98 -14.87
N GLN A 96 11.07 15.49 -15.69
CA GLN A 96 10.89 14.06 -15.93
C GLN A 96 12.12 13.44 -16.57
N ALA A 97 12.74 14.10 -17.56
CA ALA A 97 13.97 13.60 -18.18
C ALA A 97 15.12 13.53 -17.17
N GLU A 98 15.29 14.57 -16.35
CA GLU A 98 16.30 14.58 -15.28
C GLU A 98 16.03 13.51 -14.21
N ALA A 99 14.77 13.30 -13.83
CA ALA A 99 14.35 12.27 -12.89
C ALA A 99 14.65 10.87 -13.43
N ILE A 100 14.40 10.63 -14.73
CA ILE A 100 14.74 9.35 -15.39
C ILE A 100 16.24 9.09 -15.35
N GLU A 101 17.07 10.10 -15.65
CA GLU A 101 18.53 9.95 -15.59
C GLU A 101 19.01 9.72 -14.15
N ALA A 102 18.44 10.43 -13.17
CA ALA A 102 18.72 10.19 -11.76
C ALA A 102 18.36 8.76 -11.34
N ILE A 103 17.17 8.27 -11.71
CA ILE A 103 16.75 6.88 -11.44
C ILE A 103 17.78 5.91 -12.01
N LYS A 104 18.11 6.00 -13.31
CA LYS A 104 19.06 5.11 -13.96
C LYS A 104 20.41 5.11 -13.26
N ALA A 105 20.94 6.30 -12.95
CA ALA A 105 22.23 6.45 -12.30
C ALA A 105 22.23 5.84 -10.89
N ILE A 106 21.19 6.09 -10.11
CA ILE A 106 21.07 5.59 -8.73
C ILE A 106 20.85 4.08 -8.71
N THR A 107 19.99 3.54 -9.58
CA THR A 107 19.73 2.10 -9.64
C THR A 107 20.89 1.28 -10.21
N ASN A 108 21.86 1.93 -10.87
CA ASN A 108 23.11 1.30 -11.31
C ASN A 108 24.14 1.17 -10.18
N ILE A 109 23.93 1.80 -9.02
CA ILE A 109 24.80 1.62 -7.85
C ILE A 109 24.54 0.23 -7.28
N GLU A 110 25.60 -0.53 -7.06
CA GLU A 110 25.48 -1.87 -6.46
C GLU A 110 24.76 -1.79 -5.12
N SER A 111 23.80 -2.69 -4.88
CA SER A 111 23.05 -2.77 -3.64
C SER A 111 22.24 -1.49 -3.26
N TRP A 112 21.93 -0.61 -4.22
CA TRP A 112 21.14 0.61 -3.95
C TRP A 112 19.84 0.35 -3.18
N HIS A 113 19.18 -0.77 -3.46
CA HIS A 113 17.91 -1.21 -2.87
C HIS A 113 18.01 -1.53 -1.38
N LYS A 114 19.21 -1.80 -0.85
CA LYS A 114 19.42 -2.00 0.61
C LYS A 114 19.23 -0.72 1.41
N SER A 115 19.27 0.44 0.75
CA SER A 115 19.03 1.74 1.39
C SER A 115 17.56 2.19 1.33
N LEU A 116 16.68 1.35 0.77
CA LEU A 116 15.24 1.61 0.78
C LEU A 116 14.70 1.62 2.21
N ARG A 117 13.79 2.54 2.47
CA ARG A 117 13.10 2.66 3.76
C ARG A 117 11.60 2.58 3.53
N TYR A 118 10.92 1.88 4.41
CA TYR A 118 9.47 1.81 4.35
C TYR A 118 8.82 3.19 4.46
N HIS A 119 7.86 3.44 3.58
CA HIS A 119 7.12 4.70 3.54
C HIS A 119 5.66 4.47 4.00
N TYR A 120 4.86 3.74 3.23
CA TYR A 120 3.50 3.34 3.63
C TYR A 120 3.04 2.10 2.86
N SER A 121 1.81 1.65 3.13
CA SER A 121 1.10 0.62 2.37
C SER A 121 -0.28 1.12 1.97
N SER A 122 -0.89 0.49 0.98
CA SER A 122 -2.24 0.83 0.54
C SER A 122 -3.10 -0.42 0.44
N LEU A 123 -4.40 -0.19 0.57
CA LEU A 123 -5.45 -1.18 0.35
C LEU A 123 -6.00 -1.02 -1.07
N ASP A 124 -6.40 -2.13 -1.68
CA ASP A 124 -7.16 -2.13 -2.91
C ASP A 124 -8.66 -1.90 -2.67
N GLN A 125 -9.44 -1.91 -3.75
CA GLN A 125 -10.89 -1.72 -3.70
C GLN A 125 -11.66 -2.80 -2.92
N TYR A 126 -11.02 -3.94 -2.62
CA TYR A 126 -11.57 -5.02 -1.81
C TYR A 126 -11.10 -4.93 -0.35
N SER A 127 -10.38 -3.85 0.00
CA SER A 127 -9.76 -3.65 1.30
C SER A 127 -8.64 -4.65 1.61
N ASP A 128 -8.04 -5.24 0.58
CA ASP A 128 -6.88 -6.11 0.72
C ASP A 128 -5.59 -5.30 0.59
N LEU A 129 -4.60 -5.61 1.44
CA LEU A 129 -3.28 -4.99 1.32
C LEU A 129 -2.62 -5.48 0.03
N ASN A 130 -2.34 -4.55 -0.88
CA ASN A 130 -1.85 -4.88 -2.20
C ASN A 130 -0.66 -4.02 -2.65
N VAL A 131 -0.29 -2.98 -1.89
CA VAL A 131 0.82 -2.11 -2.25
C VAL A 131 1.68 -1.81 -1.03
N HIS A 132 3.00 -1.88 -1.21
CA HIS A 132 3.98 -1.29 -0.31
C HIS A 132 4.78 -0.22 -1.06
N THR A 133 4.96 0.93 -0.44
CA THR A 133 5.79 2.01 -0.95
C THR A 133 7.03 2.16 -0.07
N PHE A 134 8.18 2.22 -0.72
CA PHE A 134 9.48 2.47 -0.11
C PHE A 134 10.09 3.72 -0.70
N ASP A 135 10.89 4.44 0.09
CA ASP A 135 11.63 5.62 -0.35
C ASP A 135 13.15 5.43 -0.28
N LEU A 136 13.85 6.21 -1.10
CA LEU A 136 15.29 6.37 -1.07
C LEU A 136 15.63 7.84 -1.35
N LEU A 137 16.44 8.45 -0.49
CA LEU A 137 17.03 9.76 -0.76
C LEU A 137 18.44 9.57 -1.30
N ALA A 138 18.72 10.12 -2.46
CA ALA A 138 20.04 10.02 -3.10
C ALA A 138 20.37 11.30 -3.87
N ARG A 139 21.66 11.51 -4.17
CA ARG A 139 22.12 12.68 -4.93
C ARG A 139 22.53 12.28 -6.34
N HIS A 140 22.17 13.10 -7.31
CA HIS A 140 22.60 12.99 -8.70
C HIS A 140 22.80 14.40 -9.26
N ASN A 141 23.96 14.66 -9.89
CA ASN A 141 24.35 15.96 -10.45
C ASN A 141 24.16 17.14 -9.48
N GLY A 142 24.56 16.96 -8.21
CA GLY A 142 24.47 18.00 -7.17
C GLY A 142 23.07 18.18 -6.55
N GLN A 143 22.01 17.70 -7.22
CA GLN A 143 20.63 17.73 -6.72
C GLN A 143 20.31 16.50 -5.86
N ALA A 144 19.53 16.70 -4.81
CA ALA A 144 18.96 15.62 -4.02
C ALA A 144 17.62 15.18 -4.62
N TRP A 145 17.41 13.87 -4.69
CA TRP A 145 16.23 13.25 -5.27
C TRP A 145 15.57 12.34 -4.23
N ALA A 146 14.24 12.39 -4.19
CA ALA A 146 13.42 11.44 -3.46
C ALA A 146 12.86 10.41 -4.43
N LEU A 147 13.38 9.19 -4.38
CA LEU A 147 12.92 8.05 -5.16
C LEU A 147 11.82 7.34 -4.39
N LYS A 148 10.78 6.89 -5.09
CA LYS A 148 9.72 6.04 -4.56
C LYS A 148 9.66 4.74 -5.35
N VAL A 149 9.80 3.62 -4.64
CA VAL A 149 9.63 2.28 -5.18
C VAL A 149 8.29 1.75 -4.70
N TRP A 150 7.42 1.47 -5.64
CA TRP A 150 6.10 0.89 -5.42
C TRP A 150 6.18 -0.60 -5.72
N GLN A 151 5.92 -1.41 -4.70
CA GLN A 151 5.67 -2.84 -4.86
C GLN A 151 4.17 -3.05 -4.95
N SER A 152 3.71 -3.57 -6.08
CA SER A 152 2.34 -4.06 -6.23
C SER A 152 2.32 -5.57 -6.03
N ILE A 153 1.39 -6.04 -5.21
CA ILE A 153 1.23 -7.44 -4.82
C ILE A 153 -0.10 -7.93 -5.38
N VAL A 154 -0.03 -8.93 -6.26
CA VAL A 154 -1.22 -9.59 -6.83
C VAL A 154 -1.06 -11.09 -6.62
N GLY A 155 -1.81 -11.62 -5.65
CA GLY A 155 -1.60 -12.98 -5.14
C GLY A 155 -0.19 -13.12 -4.57
N ASN A 156 0.58 -14.08 -5.09
CA ASN A 156 1.97 -14.32 -4.66
C ASN A 156 3.01 -13.64 -5.56
N LYS A 157 2.59 -12.74 -6.45
CA LYS A 157 3.49 -12.06 -7.40
C LYS A 157 3.68 -10.61 -7.01
N SER A 158 4.94 -10.18 -7.01
CA SER A 158 5.31 -8.77 -6.87
C SER A 158 5.70 -8.19 -8.22
N SER A 159 5.21 -7.00 -8.52
CA SER A 159 5.75 -6.14 -9.58
C SER A 159 6.19 -4.82 -8.97
N PHE A 160 7.10 -4.14 -9.66
CA PHE A 160 7.73 -2.96 -9.10
C PHE A 160 7.80 -1.80 -10.09
N GLU A 161 7.44 -0.63 -9.60
CA GLU A 161 7.55 0.65 -10.29
C GLU A 161 8.43 1.61 -9.49
N ILE A 162 9.25 2.40 -10.17
CA ILE A 162 10.10 3.42 -9.56
C ILE A 162 9.81 4.79 -10.17
N THR A 163 9.69 5.79 -9.30
CA THR A 163 9.58 7.20 -9.66
C THR A 163 10.57 8.03 -8.85
N ALA A 164 10.86 9.25 -9.30
CA ALA A 164 11.72 10.18 -8.57
C ALA A 164 11.17 11.59 -8.69
N GLN A 165 11.42 12.41 -7.68
CA GLN A 165 11.14 13.83 -7.70
C GLN A 165 12.26 14.58 -6.99
N PRO A 166 12.46 15.89 -7.28
CA PRO A 166 13.38 16.70 -6.49
C PRO A 166 13.05 16.59 -4.99
N TYR A 167 14.08 16.44 -4.17
CA TYR A 167 13.89 16.33 -2.73
C TYR A 167 13.50 17.69 -2.14
N ASP A 168 12.35 17.71 -1.48
CA ASP A 168 11.84 18.86 -0.75
C ASP A 168 11.82 18.55 0.75
N PRO A 169 12.75 19.13 1.55
CA PRO A 169 12.84 18.85 2.98
C PRO A 169 11.66 19.39 3.79
N GLU A 170 10.98 20.45 3.33
CA GLU A 170 9.84 21.05 4.03
C GLU A 170 8.63 20.12 3.98
N HIS A 171 8.40 19.49 2.83
CA HIS A 171 7.28 18.58 2.59
C HIS A 171 7.65 17.09 2.75
N TYR A 172 8.91 16.78 3.12
CA TYR A 172 9.33 15.40 3.33
C TYR A 172 8.77 14.82 4.64
N MET A 173 8.01 13.74 4.48
CA MET A 173 7.38 12.99 5.55
C MET A 173 8.18 11.72 5.84
N ASP A 174 9.00 11.75 6.89
CA ASP A 174 9.59 10.53 7.45
C ASP A 174 8.54 9.65 8.13
N HIS A 175 8.91 8.41 8.46
CA HIS A 175 8.01 7.42 9.06
C HIS A 175 7.34 7.91 10.35
N ALA A 176 8.08 8.59 11.24
CA ALA A 176 7.54 9.07 12.50
C ALA A 176 6.53 10.19 12.28
N LYS A 177 6.82 11.13 11.37
CA LYS A 177 5.88 12.18 10.96
C LYS A 177 4.63 11.59 10.33
N MET A 178 4.75 10.60 9.45
CA MET A 178 3.61 9.91 8.84
C MET A 178 2.76 9.20 9.89
N LEU A 179 3.38 8.47 10.81
CA LEU A 179 2.65 7.76 11.86
C LEU A 179 1.85 8.72 12.74
N LYS A 180 2.46 9.86 13.11
CA LYS A 180 1.79 10.91 13.89
C LYS A 180 0.64 11.55 13.11
N ALA A 181 0.85 11.88 11.84
CA ALA A 181 -0.16 12.49 10.99
C ALA A 181 -1.35 11.53 10.77
N ALA A 182 -1.07 10.25 10.47
CA ALA A 182 -2.08 9.22 10.29
C ALA A 182 -2.91 9.02 11.57
N ALA A 183 -2.27 8.93 12.74
CA ALA A 183 -2.97 8.76 14.01
C ALA A 183 -3.92 9.92 14.35
N ALA A 184 -3.62 11.13 13.86
CA ALA A 184 -4.46 12.32 14.03
C ALA A 184 -5.49 12.52 12.91
N SER A 185 -5.41 11.73 11.83
CA SER A 185 -6.21 11.94 10.62
C SER A 185 -7.65 11.43 10.72
N CYS A 186 -7.88 10.42 11.56
CA CYS A 186 -9.19 9.78 11.72
C CYS A 186 -9.93 10.34 12.95
N PRO A 187 -11.28 10.35 12.95
CA PRO A 187 -12.07 10.87 14.07
C PRO A 187 -11.88 10.09 15.39
N THR A 188 -11.58 8.80 15.29
CA THR A 188 -11.39 7.90 16.43
C THR A 188 -9.90 7.60 16.63
N PRO A 189 -9.38 7.64 17.87
CA PRO A 189 -7.99 7.29 18.17
C PRO A 189 -7.61 5.84 17.81
N GLN A 190 -6.37 5.65 17.38
CA GLN A 190 -5.81 4.38 16.87
C GLN A 190 -4.63 3.83 17.67
#